data_AF-A0A451A019-F1
#
_entry.id   AF-A0A451A019-F1
#
_cell.length_a   1.000
_cell.length_b   1.000
_cell.length_c   1.000
_cell.angle_alpha   90.00
_cell.angle_beta   90.00
_cell.angle_gamma   90.00
#
_symmetry.space_group_name_H-M   'P 1'
#
loop_
_entity.id
_entity.type
_entity.pdbx_description
1 polymer ?
#
loop_
_entity_poly.entity_id
_entity_poly.type
_entity_poly.pdbx_seq_one_letter_code
_entity_poly.pdbx_strand_id
1 'polypeptide(L)'
;MNFLSSSNKRITPRRLFFALWPTESIRKVLAEIARDVHCKGLPVPTRNFHITLVFLGPVDANRQGCVERMAEKIEGVPFNIRLDELGCFPRAGIVWLGASKTPLALHSLVSKLNQDLADCGFTPEKRFFRF
;
A
#
# COMPACT_ATOMS: atom_id res chain seq x y z
N MET A 1 -17.70 33.34 33.51
CA MET A 1 -16.69 32.32 33.21
C MET A 1 -16.87 31.91 31.76
N ASN A 2 -16.02 32.41 30.85
CA ASN A 2 -16.11 32.12 29.42
C ASN A 2 -15.32 30.84 29.12
N PHE A 3 -16.02 29.77 28.73
CA PHE A 3 -15.37 28.64 28.07
C PHE A 3 -15.15 29.03 26.61
N LEU A 4 -13.90 29.34 26.27
CA LEU A 4 -13.45 29.45 24.89
C LEU A 4 -13.57 28.06 24.25
N SER A 5 -14.51 27.95 23.32
CA SER A 5 -14.66 26.80 22.42
C SER A 5 -13.32 26.54 21.73
N SER A 6 -12.67 25.44 22.11
CA SER A 6 -11.43 24.99 21.50
C SER A 6 -11.65 24.80 20.01
N SER A 7 -10.78 25.39 19.21
CA SER A 7 -10.84 25.39 17.75
C SER A 7 -11.07 23.98 17.23
N ASN A 8 -12.26 23.73 16.67
CA ASN A 8 -12.59 22.50 15.99
C ASN A 8 -11.72 22.37 14.73
N LYS A 9 -10.48 21.89 14.89
CA LYS A 9 -9.63 21.45 13.77
C LYS A 9 -10.43 20.37 13.07
N ARG A 10 -10.96 20.68 11.88
CA ARG A 10 -11.55 19.66 11.01
C ARG A 10 -10.49 18.59 10.77
N ILE A 11 -10.64 17.45 11.43
CA ILE A 11 -9.78 16.29 11.20
C ILE A 11 -10.18 15.77 9.81
N THR A 12 -9.41 16.15 8.80
CA THR A 12 -9.63 15.64 7.45
C THR A 12 -9.21 14.17 7.41
N PRO A 13 -10.09 13.26 6.95
CA PRO A 13 -9.75 11.85 6.87
C PRO A 13 -8.55 11.66 5.92
N ARG A 14 -7.57 10.87 6.34
CA ARG A 14 -6.38 10.56 5.56
C ARG A 14 -6.62 9.32 4.72
N ARG A 15 -6.15 9.32 3.47
CA ARG A 15 -6.13 8.09 2.66
C ARG A 15 -4.95 7.23 3.09
N LEU A 16 -5.24 6.05 3.65
CA LEU A 16 -4.22 5.14 4.16
C LEU A 16 -4.17 3.84 3.36
N PHE A 17 -3.01 3.20 3.37
CA PHE A 17 -2.76 1.88 2.81
C PHE A 17 -1.52 1.27 3.48
N PHE A 18 -1.39 -0.07 3.39
CA PHE A 18 -0.16 -0.81 3.74
C PHE A 18 0.58 -1.21 2.50
N ALA A 19 1.92 -1.24 2.55
CA ALA A 19 2.71 -1.49 1.35
C ALA A 19 4.18 -1.87 1.61
N LEU A 20 4.83 -2.49 0.62
CA LEU A 20 6.25 -2.88 0.65
C LEU A 20 7.12 -1.93 -0.16
N TRP A 21 8.04 -1.25 0.51
CA TRP A 21 8.95 -0.27 -0.09
C TRP A 21 10.22 -0.93 -0.61
N PRO A 22 10.57 -0.73 -1.89
CA PRO A 22 11.85 -1.18 -2.39
C PRO A 22 12.96 -0.43 -1.67
N THR A 23 14.08 -1.13 -1.44
CA THR A 23 15.32 -0.48 -1.01
C THR A 23 15.79 0.49 -2.09
N GLU A 24 16.70 1.39 -1.71
CA GLU A 24 17.23 2.39 -2.65
C GLU A 24 17.95 1.75 -3.84
N SER A 25 18.64 0.61 -3.66
CA SER A 25 19.28 -0.13 -4.75
C SER A 25 18.25 -0.66 -5.76
N ILE A 26 17.17 -1.28 -5.26
CA ILE A 26 16.08 -1.78 -6.11
C ILE A 26 15.37 -0.61 -6.81
N ARG A 27 15.14 0.51 -6.10
CA ARG A 27 14.51 1.70 -6.67
C ARG A 27 15.27 2.25 -7.87
N LYS A 28 16.60 2.26 -7.85
CA LYS A 28 17.44 2.70 -8.98
C LYS A 28 17.25 1.80 -10.20
N VAL A 29 17.28 0.48 -10.01
CA VAL A 29 17.02 -0.50 -11.08
C VAL A 29 15.61 -0.32 -11.66
N LEU A 30 14.60 -0.15 -10.80
CA LEU A 30 13.23 0.12 -11.26
C LEU A 30 13.12 1.43 -12.04
N ALA A 31 13.88 2.46 -11.67
CA ALA A 31 13.90 3.74 -12.37
C ALA A 31 14.58 3.67 -13.75
N GLU A 32 15.55 2.78 -13.92
CA GLU A 32 16.12 2.43 -15.23
C GLU A 32 15.06 1.75 -16.10
N ILE A 33 14.44 0.68 -15.60
CA ILE A 33 13.38 -0.05 -16.31
C ILE A 33 12.24 0.90 -16.71
N ALA A 34 11.78 1.76 -15.79
CA ALA A 34 10.69 2.68 -16.05
C ALA A 34 11.01 3.73 -17.13
N ARG A 35 12.28 4.09 -17.32
CA ARG A 35 12.70 5.01 -18.40
C ARG A 35 12.61 4.36 -19.78
N ASP A 36 12.82 3.04 -19.85
CA ASP A 36 12.78 2.28 -21.10
C ASP A 36 11.35 1.94 -21.54
N VAL A 37 10.36 2.14 -20.66
CA VAL A 37 8.94 1.98 -20.98
C VAL A 37 8.45 3.20 -21.77
N HIS A 38 8.18 3.01 -23.06
CA HIS A 38 7.66 4.04 -23.94
C HIS A 38 6.13 4.00 -23.99
N CYS A 39 5.46 4.88 -23.23
CA CYS A 39 4.00 5.01 -23.27
C CYS A 39 3.54 6.46 -23.09
N LYS A 40 2.28 6.75 -23.48
CA LYS A 40 1.63 8.03 -23.16
C LYS A 40 1.20 8.00 -21.69
N GLY A 41 1.97 8.63 -20.81
CA GLY A 41 1.69 8.68 -19.38
C GLY A 41 2.65 9.59 -18.62
N LEU A 42 2.30 9.91 -17.38
CA LEU A 42 3.18 10.64 -16.46
C LEU A 42 3.99 9.62 -15.64
N PRO A 43 5.34 9.70 -15.65
CA PRO A 43 6.15 8.80 -14.85
C PRO A 43 5.87 9.03 -13.36
N VAL A 44 5.70 7.93 -12.63
CA VAL A 44 5.59 7.97 -11.16
C VAL A 44 6.94 8.39 -10.58
N PRO A 45 7.01 9.36 -9.65
CA PRO A 45 8.26 9.68 -8.97
C PRO A 45 8.86 8.44 -8.33
N THR A 46 10.16 8.20 -8.52
CA THR A 46 10.83 6.96 -8.05
C THR A 46 10.67 6.71 -6.55
N ARG A 47 10.61 7.77 -5.74
CA ARG A 47 10.34 7.71 -4.29
C ARG A 47 8.97 7.10 -3.93
N ASN A 48 8.04 7.08 -4.89
CA ASN A 48 6.70 6.53 -4.76
C ASN A 48 6.60 5.11 -5.37
N PHE A 49 7.70 4.45 -5.73
CA PHE A 49 7.69 3.04 -6.18
C PHE A 49 7.51 2.07 -5.02
N HIS A 50 6.55 1.17 -5.18
CA HIS A 50 5.79 0.71 -4.01
C HIS A 50 4.81 -0.41 -4.40
N ILE A 51 4.73 -1.48 -3.60
CA ILE A 51 3.74 -2.57 -3.78
C ILE A 51 2.67 -2.41 -2.72
N THR A 52 1.47 -1.97 -3.11
CA THR A 52 0.33 -1.82 -2.18
C THR A 52 -0.18 -3.18 -1.74
N LEU A 53 -0.19 -3.44 -0.43
CA LEU A 53 -0.70 -4.66 0.18
C LEU A 53 -2.19 -4.59 0.49
N VAL A 54 -2.64 -3.49 1.11
CA VAL A 54 -4.04 -3.28 1.51
C VAL A 54 -4.38 -1.80 1.40
N PHE A 55 -5.47 -1.44 0.70
CA PHE A 55 -5.95 -0.07 0.60
C PHE A 55 -7.12 0.17 1.58
N LEU A 56 -6.99 1.17 2.46
CA LEU A 56 -8.01 1.48 3.48
C LEU A 56 -8.96 2.61 3.06
N GLY A 57 -8.57 3.40 2.06
CA GLY A 57 -9.31 4.60 1.69
C GLY A 57 -9.25 5.67 2.78
N PRO A 58 -10.24 6.57 2.86
CA PRO A 58 -10.30 7.62 3.88
C PRO A 58 -10.49 7.04 5.30
N VAL A 59 -9.60 7.41 6.21
CA VAL A 59 -9.59 6.96 7.61
C VAL A 59 -9.59 8.19 8.53
N ASP A 60 -10.50 8.21 9.51
CA ASP A 60 -10.54 9.23 10.57
C ASP A 60 -9.43 9.03 11.61
N ALA A 61 -9.18 10.02 12.46
CA ALA A 61 -8.08 9.97 13.43
C ALA A 61 -8.20 8.82 14.45
N ASN A 62 -9.42 8.45 14.86
CA ASN A 62 -9.63 7.40 15.85
C ASN A 62 -9.23 6.03 15.25
N ARG A 63 -9.70 5.77 14.02
CA ARG A 63 -9.35 4.55 13.29
C ARG A 63 -7.88 4.53 12.89
N GLN A 64 -7.30 5.68 12.52
CA GLN A 64 -5.88 5.77 12.21
C GLN A 64 -5.01 5.32 13.39
N GLY A 65 -5.27 5.81 14.60
CA GLY A 65 -4.51 5.41 15.78
C GLY A 65 -4.64 3.91 16.11
N CYS A 66 -5.79 3.30 15.81
CA CYS A 66 -5.94 1.85 15.92
C CYS A 66 -5.05 1.11 14.90
N VAL A 67 -5.10 1.54 13.63
CA VAL A 67 -4.33 0.95 12.54
C VAL A 67 -2.83 1.02 12.82
N GLU A 68 -2.33 2.14 13.33
CA GLU A 68 -0.92 2.33 13.67
C GLU A 68 -0.46 1.37 14.78
N ARG A 69 -1.23 1.24 15.88
CA ARG A 69 -0.92 0.30 16.97
C ARG A 69 -1.01 -1.17 16.56
N MET A 70 -1.91 -1.49 15.64
CA MET A 70 -1.98 -2.83 15.06
C MET A 70 -0.74 -3.09 14.18
N ALA A 71 -0.33 -2.10 13.40
CA ALA A 71 0.81 -2.21 12.50
C ALA A 71 2.13 -2.51 13.23
N GLU A 72 2.32 -1.94 14.42
CA GLU A 72 3.49 -2.20 15.28
C GLU A 72 3.64 -3.67 15.70
N LYS A 73 2.55 -4.45 15.65
CA LYS A 73 2.51 -5.86 16.07
C LYS A 73 2.56 -6.83 14.90
N ILE A 74 2.64 -6.34 13.67
CA ILE A 74 2.67 -7.22 12.50
C ILE A 74 4.00 -7.98 12.49
N GLU A 75 3.89 -9.29 12.52
CA GLU A 75 5.00 -10.20 12.29
C GLU A 75 4.80 -10.92 10.95
N GLY A 76 5.89 -11.08 10.20
CA GLY A 76 5.87 -11.74 8.90
C GLY A 76 7.16 -12.51 8.66
N VAL A 77 7.05 -13.62 7.93
CA VAL A 77 8.21 -14.38 7.48
C VAL A 77 8.86 -13.62 6.32
N PRO A 78 10.19 -13.42 6.30
CA PRO A 78 10.87 -12.84 5.15
C PRO A 78 10.63 -13.66 3.87
N PHE A 79 10.47 -12.98 2.73
CA PHE A 79 10.29 -13.63 1.43
C PHE A 79 10.92 -12.82 0.31
N ASN A 80 11.13 -13.47 -0.84
CA ASN A 80 11.64 -12.83 -2.05
C ASN A 80 10.52 -12.65 -3.07
N ILE A 81 10.42 -11.47 -3.66
CA ILE A 81 9.56 -11.19 -4.81
C ILE A 81 10.47 -10.99 -6.03
N ARG A 82 10.22 -11.74 -7.10
CA ARG A 82 10.84 -11.50 -8.39
C ARG A 82 9.87 -10.67 -9.24
N LEU A 83 10.25 -9.43 -9.53
CA LEU A 83 9.48 -8.58 -10.45
C LEU A 83 9.91 -8.89 -11.89
N ASP A 84 9.11 -9.67 -12.60
CA ASP A 84 9.41 -10.20 -13.92
C ASP A 84 8.26 -10.06 -14.93
N GLU A 85 7.19 -9.37 -14.57
CA GLU A 85 6.04 -9.16 -15.44
C GLU A 85 5.72 -7.67 -15.58
N LEU A 86 5.79 -7.17 -16.81
CA LEU A 86 5.34 -5.83 -17.16
C LEU A 86 3.93 -5.94 -17.74
N GLY A 87 3.00 -5.14 -17.23
CA GLY A 87 1.62 -5.14 -17.70
C GLY A 87 0.99 -3.77 -17.64
N CYS A 88 -0.30 -3.72 -17.96
CA CYS A 88 -1.07 -2.50 -17.85
C CYS A 88 -2.48 -2.77 -17.31
N PHE A 89 -3.05 -1.77 -16.66
CA PHE A 89 -4.48 -1.69 -16.36
C PHE A 89 -5.11 -0.68 -17.32
N PRO A 90 -5.64 -1.12 -18.48
CA PRO A 90 -6.10 -0.19 -19.52
C PRO A 90 -7.18 0.77 -19.03
N ARG A 91 -8.10 0.28 -18.19
CA ARG A 91 -9.18 1.11 -17.61
C ARG A 91 -8.66 2.17 -16.64
N ALA A 92 -7.55 1.91 -15.96
CA ALA A 92 -6.95 2.86 -15.02
C ALA A 92 -5.85 3.72 -15.68
N GLY A 93 -5.40 3.39 -16.89
CA GLY A 93 -4.31 4.08 -17.57
C GLY A 93 -2.95 3.89 -16.88
N ILE A 94 -2.73 2.74 -16.25
CA ILE A 94 -1.53 2.47 -15.45
C ILE A 94 -0.69 1.38 -16.13
N VAL A 95 0.60 1.63 -16.30
CA VAL A 95 1.61 0.59 -16.55
C VAL A 95 2.20 0.18 -15.20
N TRP A 96 2.38 -1.13 -15.00
CA TRP A 96 2.88 -1.68 -13.75
C TRP A 96 3.95 -2.74 -14.03
N LEU A 97 4.85 -2.91 -13.04
CA LEU A 97 5.79 -4.01 -12.97
C LEU A 97 5.44 -4.86 -11.75
N GLY A 98 5.15 -6.14 -11.99
CA GLY A 98 4.69 -7.10 -11.01
C GLY A 98 5.46 -8.41 -11.08
N ALA A 99 4.95 -9.42 -10.39
CA ALA A 99 5.54 -10.75 -10.37
C ALA A 99 4.59 -11.76 -11.01
N SER A 100 5.12 -12.59 -11.91
CA SER A 100 4.38 -13.72 -12.51
C SER A 100 4.00 -14.79 -11.49
N LYS A 101 4.73 -14.86 -10.36
CA LYS A 101 4.46 -15.74 -9.23
C LYS A 101 4.52 -14.98 -7.92
N THR A 102 3.37 -14.92 -7.24
CA THR A 102 3.29 -14.34 -5.90
C THR A 102 3.73 -15.35 -4.84
N PRO A 103 4.70 -15.01 -3.96
CA PRO A 103 5.10 -15.88 -2.85
C PRO A 103 3.93 -16.16 -1.89
N LEU A 104 3.81 -17.38 -1.39
CA LEU A 104 2.78 -17.74 -0.40
C LEU A 104 2.87 -16.87 0.86
N ALA A 105 4.09 -16.54 1.30
CA ALA A 105 4.30 -15.67 2.46
C ALA A 105 3.74 -14.24 2.25
N LEU A 106 3.74 -13.72 1.02
CA LEU A 106 3.11 -12.44 0.70
C LEU A 106 1.57 -12.55 0.79
N HIS A 107 0.98 -13.64 0.30
CA HIS A 107 -0.45 -13.90 0.50
C HIS A 107 -0.81 -13.99 1.98
N SER A 108 -0.01 -14.70 2.78
CA SER A 108 -0.20 -14.82 4.23
C SER A 108 -0.12 -13.46 4.92
N LEU A 109 0.87 -12.63 4.56
CA LEU A 109 1.01 -11.26 5.10
C LEU A 109 -0.22 -10.40 4.80
N VAL A 110 -0.69 -10.39 3.54
CA VAL A 110 -1.88 -9.62 3.13
C VAL A 110 -3.13 -10.14 3.81
N SER A 111 -3.26 -11.46 3.97
CA SER A 111 -4.41 -12.06 4.67
C SER A 111 -4.40 -11.68 6.16
N LYS A 112 -3.25 -11.72 6.83
CA LYS A 112 -3.10 -11.32 8.23
C LYS A 112 -3.44 -9.85 8.42
N LEU A 113 -2.92 -8.97 7.55
CA LEU A 113 -3.26 -7.54 7.53
C LEU A 113 -4.78 -7.33 7.47
N ASN A 114 -5.45 -7.98 6.51
CA ASN A 114 -6.90 -7.84 6.34
C ASN A 114 -7.68 -8.35 7.57
N GLN A 115 -7.24 -9.43 8.20
CA GLN A 115 -7.87 -9.97 9.40
C GLN A 115 -7.71 -9.03 10.59
N ASP A 116 -6.50 -8.54 10.86
CA ASP A 116 -6.22 -7.66 12.00
C ASP A 116 -6.89 -6.30 11.87
N LEU A 117 -7.12 -5.84 10.64
CA LEU A 117 -7.87 -4.62 10.37
C LEU A 117 -9.35 -4.71 10.77
N ALA A 118 -9.90 -5.92 10.94
CA ALA A 118 -11.26 -6.10 11.46
C ALA A 118 -11.42 -5.52 12.87
N ASP A 119 -10.39 -5.63 13.71
CA ASP A 119 -10.37 -5.09 15.08
C ASP A 119 -10.41 -3.54 15.09
N CYS A 120 -10.00 -2.92 13.98
CA CYS A 120 -10.10 -1.47 13.76
C CYS A 120 -11.34 -1.05 12.95
N GLY A 121 -12.32 -1.96 12.80
CA GLY A 121 -13.60 -1.71 12.14
C GLY A 121 -13.52 -1.62 10.62
N PHE A 122 -12.53 -2.25 9.98
CA PHE A 122 -12.48 -2.41 8.52
C PHE A 122 -13.07 -3.76 8.11
N THR A 123 -13.70 -3.82 6.94
CA THR A 123 -14.15 -5.08 6.36
C THR A 123 -12.97 -5.77 5.67
N PRO A 124 -12.60 -7.01 6.06
CA PRO A 124 -11.50 -7.73 5.42
C PRO A 124 -11.76 -7.98 3.92
N GLU A 125 -10.77 -7.71 3.07
CA GLU A 125 -10.82 -8.14 1.67
C GLU A 125 -10.58 -9.66 1.58
N LYS A 126 -11.51 -10.38 0.96
CA LYS A 126 -11.41 -11.84 0.76
C LYS A 126 -10.67 -12.24 -0.52
N ARG A 127 -10.31 -11.27 -1.37
CA ARG A 127 -9.65 -11.55 -2.65
C ARG A 127 -8.17 -11.86 -2.43
N PHE A 128 -7.65 -12.81 -3.18
CA PHE A 128 -6.21 -13.05 -3.22
C PHE A 128 -5.48 -11.82 -3.75
N PHE A 129 -4.35 -11.52 -3.11
CA PHE A 129 -3.40 -10.51 -3.55
C PHE A 129 -3.02 -10.74 -5.01
N ARG A 130 -3.03 -9.67 -5.79
CA ARG A 130 -2.59 -9.64 -7.19
C ARG A 130 -1.86 -8.33 -7.44
N PHE A 131 -0.84 -8.39 -8.29
CA PHE A 131 -0.12 -7.22 -8.78
C PHE A 131 -0.97 -6.43 -9.77
#